data_AF-A0A858RG27-F1
#
_entry.id   AF-A0A858RG27-F1
#
_cell.length_a   1.000
_cell.length_b   1.000
_cell.length_c   1.000
_cell.angle_alpha   90.00
_cell.angle_beta   90.00
_cell.angle_gamma   90.00
#
_symmetry.space_group_name_H-M   'P 1'
#
loop_
_entity.id
_entity.type
_entity.pdbx_description
1 polymer ?
#
loop_
_entity_poly.entity_id
_entity_poly.type
_entity_poly.pdbx_seq_one_letter_code
_entity_poly.pdbx_strand_id
1 'polypeptide(L)' 'MATTTDSIPWDEVLGKAVHDMRTPLSGLKTAIEVLRLAQNDPDKVSRVISMMERQTAELTGMLERLAKEPESYRIS' A
#
# COMPACT_ATOMS: atom_id res chain seq x y z
N MET A 1 27.71 16.85 26.70
CA MET A 1 27.22 16.84 25.32
C MET A 1 26.40 15.57 25.17
N ALA A 2 25.07 15.67 25.23
CA ALA A 2 24.20 14.51 25.09
C ALA A 2 24.10 14.18 23.59
N THR A 3 24.59 13.02 23.20
CA THR A 3 24.24 12.41 21.91
C THR A 3 22.79 11.96 22.03
N THR A 4 21.85 12.80 21.63
CA THR A 4 20.46 12.38 21.45
C THR A 4 20.50 11.26 20.43
N THR A 5 20.25 10.03 20.87
CA THR A 5 20.11 8.89 19.95
C THR A 5 19.04 9.28 18.93
N ASP A 6 19.47 9.46 17.69
CA ASP A 6 18.63 9.75 16.52
C ASP A 6 17.85 8.46 16.16
N SER A 7 17.02 7.99 17.08
CA SER A 7 16.28 6.75 16.94
C SER A 7 15.04 7.01 16.11
N ILE A 8 14.86 6.22 15.05
CA ILE A 8 13.65 6.21 14.25
C ILE A 8 12.44 5.98 15.17
N PRO A 9 11.39 6.83 15.11
CA PRO A 9 10.15 6.63 15.86
C PRO A 9 9.33 5.50 15.22
N TRP A 10 9.73 4.25 15.49
CA TRP A 10 9.20 3.07 14.81
C TRP A 10 7.69 2.90 14.94
N ASP A 11 7.09 3.28 16.07
CA ASP A 11 5.65 3.20 16.26
C ASP A 11 4.88 4.12 15.30
N GLU A 12 5.38 5.34 15.09
CA GLU A 12 4.78 6.30 14.16
C GLU A 12 4.99 5.87 12.69
N VAL A 13 6.21 5.45 12.36
CA VAL A 13 6.59 4.96 11.03
C VAL A 13 5.74 3.75 10.65
N LEU A 14 5.66 2.74 11.52
CA LEU A 14 4.87 1.54 11.26
C LEU A 14 3.38 1.85 11.25
N GLY A 15 2.90 2.73 12.13
CA GLY A 15 1.51 3.18 12.15
C GLY A 15 1.09 3.82 10.82
N LYS A 16 1.90 4.74 10.30
CA LYS A 16 1.66 5.39 9.01
C LYS A 16 1.77 4.41 7.84
N ALA A 17 2.82 3.58 7.82
CA ALA A 17 3.00 2.59 6.76
C ALA A 17 1.83 1.60 6.69
N VAL A 18 1.38 1.07 7.83
CA VAL A 18 0.21 0.17 7.90
C VAL A 18 -1.06 0.89 7.44
N HIS A 19 -1.26 2.14 7.83
CA HIS A 19 -2.41 2.92 7.36
C HIS A 19 -2.40 3.08 5.84
N ASP A 20 -1.26 3.47 5.27
CA ASP A 20 -1.13 3.69 3.83
C ASP A 20 -1.35 2.39 3.06
N MET A 21 -0.75 1.29 3.49
CA MET A 21 -0.88 -0.04 2.88
C MET A 21 -2.31 -0.61 2.95
N ARG A 22 -3.12 -0.23 3.96
CA ARG A 22 -4.53 -0.64 4.03
C ARG A 22 -5.36 -0.10 2.86
N THR A 23 -4.96 1.03 2.29
CA THR A 23 -5.67 1.67 1.16
C THR A 23 -5.64 0.77 -0.09
N PRO A 24 -4.47 0.41 -0.65
CA PRO A 24 -4.43 -0.46 -1.83
C PRO A 24 -4.96 -1.87 -1.54
N LEU A 25 -4.78 -2.40 -0.32
CA LEU A 25 -5.38 -3.68 0.07
C LEU A 25 -6.91 -3.64 0.03
N SER A 26 -7.52 -2.54 0.48
CA SER A 26 -8.98 -2.36 0.40
C SER A 26 -9.45 -2.29 -1.06
N GLY A 27 -8.71 -1.57 -1.91
CA GLY A 27 -8.98 -1.52 -3.35
C GLY A 27 -8.91 -2.90 -4.02
N LEU A 28 -7.90 -3.71 -3.68
CA LEU A 28 -7.78 -5.09 -4.17
C LEU A 28 -8.95 -5.98 -3.72
N LYS A 29 -9.40 -5.84 -2.47
CA LYS A 29 -10.56 -6.60 -1.98
C LYS A 29 -11.82 -6.26 -2.77
N THR A 30 -12.08 -4.98 -3.00
CA THR A 30 -13.21 -4.54 -3.83
C THR A 30 -13.08 -5.03 -5.27
N ALA A 31 -11.86 -5.01 -5.84
CA ALA A 31 -11.62 -5.52 -7.19
C ALA A 31 -12.02 -7.00 -7.35
N ILE A 32 -11.69 -7.83 -6.36
CA ILE A 32 -12.06 -9.26 -6.34
C ILE A 32 -13.58 -9.42 -6.34
N GLU A 33 -14.30 -8.62 -5.55
CA GLU A 33 -15.76 -8.63 -5.51
C GLU A 33 -16.36 -8.23 -6.86
N VAL A 34 -15.81 -7.20 -7.51
CA VAL A 34 -16.26 -6.77 -8.85
C VAL A 34 -15.99 -7.84 -9.91
N LEU A 35 -14.82 -8.49 -9.90
CA LEU A 35 -14.51 -9.59 -10.82
C LEU A 35 -15.49 -10.76 -10.68
N ARG A 36 -15.88 -11.10 -9.45
CA ARG A 36 -16.90 -12.14 -9.20
C ARG A 36 -18.25 -11.81 -9.81
N LEU A 37 -18.60 -10.52 -9.94
CA LEU A 37 -19.84 -10.05 -10.54
C LEU A 37 -19.74 -9.86 -12.07
N ALA A 38 -18.54 -9.63 -12.61
CA ALA A 38 -18.32 -9.29 -14.01
C ALA A 38 -18.15 -10.51 -14.95
N GLN A 39 -18.41 -11.74 -14.50
CA GLN A 39 -17.98 -13.01 -15.15
C GLN A 39 -18.29 -13.15 -16.67
N ASN A 40 -19.22 -12.37 -17.22
CA ASN A 40 -19.60 -12.41 -18.64
C ASN A 40 -19.26 -11.12 -19.43
N ASP A 41 -18.45 -10.23 -18.87
CA ASP A 41 -18.09 -8.95 -19.48
C ASP A 41 -16.54 -8.80 -19.54
N PRO A 42 -15.92 -9.21 -20.66
CA PRO A 42 -14.47 -9.18 -20.83
C PRO A 42 -13.85 -7.78 -20.66
N ASP A 43 -14.56 -6.74 -21.08
CA ASP A 43 -14.08 -5.35 -20.97
C ASP A 43 -14.05 -4.90 -19.52
N LYS A 44 -15.08 -5.25 -18.72
CA LYS A 44 -15.06 -5.01 -17.28
C LYS A 44 -13.97 -5.81 -16.58
N VAL A 45 -13.79 -7.08 -16.94
CA VAL A 45 -12.72 -7.92 -16.37
C VAL A 45 -11.35 -7.31 -16.64
N SER A 46 -11.07 -6.91 -17.87
CA SER A 46 -9.79 -6.26 -18.24
C SER A 46 -9.52 -4.99 -17.42
N ARG A 47 -10.52 -4.11 -17.29
CA ARG A 47 -10.38 -2.86 -16.51
C ARG A 47 -10.09 -3.12 -15.03
N VAL A 48 -10.76 -4.12 -14.44
CA VAL A 48 -10.57 -4.46 -13.03
C VAL A 48 -9.20 -5.09 -12.80
N ILE A 49 -8.74 -5.95 -13.72
CA ILE A 49 -7.36 -6.49 -13.68
C ILE A 49 -6.34 -5.35 -13.72
N SER A 50 -6.46 -4.39 -14.64
CA SER A 50 -5.53 -3.25 -14.70
C SER A 50 -5.55 -2.39 -13.43
N MET A 51 -6.70 -2.29 -12.75
CA MET A 51 -6.77 -1.64 -11.43
C MET A 51 -6.00 -2.44 -10.38
N MET A 52 -6.17 -3.76 -10.34
CA MET A 52 -5.45 -4.64 -9.41
C MET A 52 -3.94 -4.60 -9.61
N GLU A 53 -3.47 -4.57 -10.86
CA GLU A 53 -2.05 -4.43 -11.20
C GLU A 53 -1.47 -3.13 -10.61
N ARG A 54 -2.16 -2.00 -10.81
CA ARG A 54 -1.73 -0.71 -10.25
C ARG A 54 -1.65 -0.74 -8.72
N GLN A 55 -2.67 -1.28 -8.05
CA GLN A 55 -2.69 -1.35 -6.58
C GLN A 55 -1.62 -2.30 -6.03
N THR A 56 -1.32 -3.39 -6.75
CA THR A 56 -0.23 -4.32 -6.38
C THR A 56 1.14 -3.67 -6.53
N ALA A 57 1.35 -2.92 -7.62
CA ALA A 57 2.59 -2.18 -7.84
C ALA A 57 2.79 -1.09 -6.78
N GLU A 58 1.74 -0.35 -6.43
CA GLU A 58 1.76 0.65 -5.38
C GLU A 58 2.11 0.04 -4.02
N LEU A 59 1.45 -1.05 -3.63
CA LEU A 59 1.72 -1.76 -2.38
C LEU A 59 3.17 -2.28 -2.31
N THR A 60 3.67 -2.85 -3.42
CA THR A 60 5.07 -3.29 -3.51
C THR A 60 6.03 -2.12 -3.32
N GLY A 61 5.77 -0.99 -3.96
CA GLY A 61 6.59 0.22 -3.80
C GLY A 61 6.58 0.77 -2.36
N MET A 62 5.43 0.72 -1.68
CA MET A 62 5.34 1.11 -0.26
C MET A 62 6.18 0.19 0.65
N LEU A 63 6.13 -1.12 0.41
CA LEU A 63 6.93 -2.12 1.14
C LEU A 63 8.43 -1.93 0.91
N GLU A 64 8.85 -1.73 -0.35
CA GLU A 64 10.25 -1.46 -0.67
C GLU A 64 10.75 -0.17 -0.03
N ARG A 65 9.92 0.89 -0.02
CA ARG A 65 10.23 2.15 0.63
C ARG A 65 10.38 1.97 2.14
N LEU A 66 9.47 1.24 2.78
CA LEU A 66 9.58 0.97 4.23
C LEU A 66 10.87 0.19 4.55
N ALA A 67 11.29 -0.73 3.69
CA ALA A 67 12.48 -1.54 3.89
C ALA A 67 13.80 -0.77 3.70
N LYS A 68 13.83 0.21 2.78
CA LYS A 68 15.04 0.96 2.42
C LYS A 68 15.14 2.32 3.13
N GLU A 69 14.01 2.99 3.32
CA GLU A 69 13.89 4.40 3.73
C GLU A 69 12.72 4.57 4.73
N PRO A 70 12.74 3.90 5.90
CA PRO A 70 11.65 3.95 6.88
C PRO A 70 11.34 5.37 7.39
N GLU A 71 12.34 6.25 7.42
CA GLU A 71 12.20 7.66 7.79
C GLU A 71 11.28 8.47 6.86
N SER A 72 11.05 7.99 5.64
CA SER A 72 10.09 8.60 4.70
C SER A 72 8.63 8.58 5.19
N TYR A 73 8.34 7.76 6.21
CA TYR A 73 7.03 7.69 6.86
C TYR A 73 6.93 8.57 8.11
N ARG A 74 7.97 9.35 8.45
CA ARG A 74 7.89 10.32 9.56
C ARG A 74 6.86 11.39 9.22
N ILE A 75 5.96 11.64 10.16
CA ILE A 75 4.96 12.71 10.05
C ILE A 75 5.71 14.04 10.21
N SER A 76 5.55 14.95 9.24
CA SER A 76 6.08 16.33 9.32
C SER A 76 5.37 17.14 10.39
#